data_AF-A0A3S0R059-F1
#
_entry.id   AF-A0A3S0R059-F1
#
_cell.length_a   1.000
_cell.length_b   1.000
_cell.length_c   1.000
_cell.angle_alpha   90.00
_cell.angle_beta   90.00
_cell.angle_gamma   90.00
#
_symmetry.space_group_name_H-M   'P 1'
#
loop_
_entity.id
_entity.type
_entity.pdbx_description
1 polymer ?
#
loop_
_entity_poly.entity_id
_entity_poly.type
_entity_poly.pdbx_seq_one_letter_code
_entity_poly.pdbx_strand_id
1 'polypeptide(L)'
;MTGQVLTETPVLPASIEMLPKQVPMVSEIATLLPAGVRVYLTDIGSDEADAQMLTAARRLRDAGCIPVPHLAARRIASWTALEQRIGRLAEEAGVTDVLVIAGGVKSPTGPFESSMDLLETGLLDRFGITDLAIAGHPEGSPDFSEAIAMKALHQKREFAERTDARLRIVTQFGFDAEKTLAWAEGLQNLGIGIPIHIGAAGPAKITTLIKYGSLCGIGNSLSLLTRHSGNFLTLATGYSPEIFVAPIERYPLAKQSLISHIHVFPFGGLDKASAWLRKRGSW
;
A
#
# COMPACT_ATOMS: atom_id res chain seq x y z
N MET A 1 19.94 23.63 -34.28
CA MET A 1 18.60 23.23 -33.79
C MET A 1 18.78 21.94 -33.01
N THR A 2 18.96 22.04 -31.70
CA THR A 2 19.08 20.89 -30.79
C THR A 2 17.67 20.36 -30.54
N GLY A 3 17.32 19.25 -31.18
CA GLY A 3 16.08 18.54 -30.91
C GLY A 3 16.07 18.09 -29.45
N GLN A 4 15.14 18.65 -28.66
CA GLN A 4 14.77 18.06 -27.39
C GLN A 4 14.23 16.66 -27.70
N VAL A 5 15.00 15.63 -27.34
CA VAL A 5 14.46 14.30 -27.13
C VAL A 5 13.46 14.47 -25.99
N LEU A 6 12.17 14.43 -26.32
CA LEU A 6 11.12 14.23 -25.33
C LEU A 6 11.37 12.85 -24.73
N THR A 7 12.15 12.78 -23.66
CA THR A 7 12.24 11.58 -22.84
C THR A 7 10.85 11.39 -22.27
N GLU A 8 10.10 10.41 -22.78
CA GLU A 8 8.83 10.01 -22.19
C GLU A 8 9.05 9.83 -20.69
N THR A 9 8.28 10.55 -19.87
CA THR A 9 8.33 10.42 -18.43
C THR A 9 8.00 8.96 -18.08
N PRO A 10 8.90 8.22 -17.42
CA PRO A 10 8.66 6.81 -17.14
C PRO A 10 7.43 6.67 -16.24
N VAL A 11 6.46 5.90 -16.72
CA VAL A 11 5.24 5.57 -16.00
C VAL A 11 5.56 4.55 -14.91
N LEU A 12 5.19 4.86 -13.66
CA LEU A 12 5.42 3.97 -12.53
C LEU A 12 4.54 2.70 -12.62
N PRO A 13 5.11 1.51 -12.37
CA PRO A 13 4.34 0.29 -12.23
C PRO A 13 3.38 0.36 -11.03
N ALA A 14 2.33 -0.44 -11.06
CA ALA A 14 1.26 -0.38 -10.07
C ALA A 14 1.03 -1.68 -9.29
N SER A 15 0.59 -1.51 -8.05
CA SER A 15 -0.10 -2.52 -7.24
C SER A 15 -1.48 -2.01 -6.83
N ILE A 16 -2.36 -2.88 -6.36
CA ILE A 16 -3.75 -2.52 -6.06
C ILE A 16 -4.22 -3.16 -4.75
N GLU A 17 -5.09 -2.48 -4.02
CA GLU A 17 -5.67 -2.97 -2.76
C GLU A 17 -7.10 -3.50 -2.95
N MET A 18 -7.45 -4.57 -2.22
CA MET A 18 -8.78 -5.16 -2.20
C MET A 18 -9.14 -5.66 -0.80
N LEU A 19 -10.43 -5.59 -0.44
CA LEU A 19 -10.92 -6.35 0.71
C LEU A 19 -11.00 -7.84 0.34
N PRO A 20 -10.62 -8.78 1.23
CA PRO A 20 -10.71 -10.21 0.96
C PRO A 20 -12.08 -10.66 0.44
N LYS A 21 -13.16 -10.18 1.06
CA LYS A 21 -14.54 -10.49 0.65
C LYS A 21 -14.95 -9.95 -0.74
N GLN A 22 -14.19 -8.98 -1.28
CA GLN A 22 -14.45 -8.36 -2.57
C GLN A 22 -13.59 -8.98 -3.69
N VAL A 23 -12.72 -9.95 -3.38
CA VAL A 23 -11.94 -10.65 -4.40
C VAL A 23 -12.86 -11.52 -5.25
N PRO A 24 -12.97 -11.24 -6.57
CA PRO A 24 -13.87 -11.95 -7.46
C PRO A 24 -13.37 -13.36 -7.77
N MET A 25 -14.08 -14.06 -8.65
CA MET A 25 -13.65 -15.37 -9.12
C MET A 25 -12.41 -15.28 -10.01
N VAL A 26 -11.62 -16.35 -10.07
CA VAL A 26 -10.34 -16.42 -10.80
C VAL A 26 -10.45 -15.93 -12.25
N SER A 27 -11.52 -16.32 -12.96
CA SER A 27 -11.77 -15.90 -14.35
C SER A 27 -11.99 -14.40 -14.51
N GLU A 28 -12.60 -13.74 -13.53
CA GLU A 28 -12.81 -12.29 -13.53
C GLU A 28 -11.53 -11.55 -13.12
N ILE A 29 -10.74 -12.11 -12.21
CA ILE A 29 -9.44 -11.51 -11.85
C ILE A 29 -8.55 -11.43 -13.09
N ALA A 30 -8.49 -12.50 -13.89
CA ALA A 30 -7.66 -12.56 -15.09
C ALA A 30 -8.06 -11.57 -16.20
N THR A 31 -9.32 -11.10 -16.23
CA THR A 31 -9.75 -10.05 -17.17
C THR A 31 -9.43 -8.65 -16.64
N LEU A 32 -9.47 -8.47 -15.32
CA LEU A 32 -9.27 -7.19 -14.68
C LEU A 32 -7.79 -6.88 -14.44
N LEU A 33 -6.98 -7.86 -14.04
CA LEU A 33 -5.62 -7.68 -13.57
C LEU A 33 -4.63 -8.49 -14.43
N PRO A 34 -3.46 -7.92 -14.76
CA PRO A 34 -2.38 -8.69 -15.35
C PRO A 34 -1.79 -9.70 -14.34
N ALA A 35 -1.21 -10.78 -14.88
CA ALA A 35 -0.40 -11.70 -14.08
C ALA A 35 0.83 -10.97 -13.48
N GLY A 36 1.28 -11.42 -12.32
CA GLY A 36 2.42 -10.85 -11.59
C GLY A 36 2.11 -9.57 -10.81
N VAL A 37 0.92 -8.98 -10.95
CA VAL A 37 0.55 -7.79 -10.17
C VAL A 37 0.39 -8.15 -8.69
N ARG A 38 0.95 -7.29 -7.83
CA ARG A 38 0.73 -7.34 -6.38
C ARG A 38 -0.67 -6.85 -6.04
N VAL A 39 -1.44 -7.70 -5.37
CA VAL A 39 -2.78 -7.38 -4.86
C VAL A 39 -2.77 -7.48 -3.35
N TYR A 40 -2.92 -6.33 -2.70
CA TYR A 40 -2.93 -6.21 -1.25
C TYR A 40 -4.31 -6.58 -0.71
N LEU A 41 -4.33 -7.40 0.34
CA LEU A 41 -5.57 -7.86 0.96
C LEU A 41 -5.72 -7.23 2.34
N THR A 42 -6.66 -6.29 2.45
CA THR A 42 -6.86 -5.50 3.66
C THR A 42 -7.45 -6.32 4.80
N ASP A 43 -6.78 -6.32 5.96
CA ASP A 43 -7.33 -6.89 7.19
C ASP A 43 -8.17 -5.86 7.96
N ILE A 44 -9.50 -6.01 7.86
CA ILE A 44 -10.48 -5.20 8.59
C ILE A 44 -10.87 -5.80 9.95
N GLY A 45 -10.37 -7.00 10.27
CA GLY A 45 -10.61 -7.84 11.44
C GLY A 45 -12.08 -8.02 11.82
N SER A 46 -12.67 -9.04 11.20
CA SER A 46 -13.91 -9.72 11.55
C SER A 46 -13.62 -11.15 12.00
N ASP A 47 -14.61 -11.85 12.56
CA ASP A 47 -14.45 -13.23 13.00
C ASP A 47 -14.06 -14.18 11.86
N GLU A 48 -14.54 -13.94 10.63
CA GLU A 48 -14.15 -14.73 9.45
C GLU A 48 -12.91 -14.17 8.71
N ALA A 49 -12.20 -13.20 9.26
CA ALA A 49 -11.12 -12.50 8.54
C ALA A 49 -10.04 -13.47 8.02
N ASP A 50 -9.59 -14.42 8.83
CA ASP A 50 -8.53 -15.36 8.44
C ASP A 50 -9.00 -16.30 7.31
N ALA A 51 -10.23 -16.80 7.39
CA ALA A 51 -10.80 -17.67 6.36
C ALA A 51 -11.03 -16.92 5.03
N GLN A 52 -11.53 -15.68 5.10
CA GLN A 52 -11.70 -14.82 3.93
C GLN A 52 -10.34 -14.44 3.32
N MET A 53 -9.36 -14.10 4.15
CA MET A 53 -8.00 -13.77 3.73
C MET A 53 -7.37 -14.92 2.95
N LEU A 54 -7.44 -16.14 3.50
CA LEU A 54 -6.88 -17.31 2.86
C LEU A 54 -7.58 -17.63 1.53
N THR A 55 -8.91 -17.57 1.51
CA THR A 55 -9.69 -17.80 0.28
C THR A 55 -9.33 -16.80 -0.80
N ALA A 56 -9.22 -15.52 -0.44
CA ALA A 56 -8.83 -14.44 -1.34
C ALA A 56 -7.41 -14.63 -1.88
N ALA A 57 -6.45 -14.97 -1.00
CA ALA A 57 -5.07 -15.21 -1.39
C ALA A 57 -4.94 -16.36 -2.40
N ARG A 58 -5.66 -17.47 -2.18
CA ARG A 58 -5.69 -18.61 -3.12
C ARG A 58 -6.22 -18.21 -4.49
N ARG A 59 -7.36 -17.51 -4.54
CA ARG A 59 -7.93 -17.03 -5.80
C ARG A 59 -6.97 -16.12 -6.58
N LEU A 60 -6.26 -15.24 -5.88
CA LEU A 60 -5.26 -14.38 -6.50
C LEU A 60 -4.08 -15.17 -7.06
N ARG A 61 -3.57 -16.17 -6.32
CA ARG A 61 -2.54 -17.07 -6.84
C ARG A 61 -2.99 -17.84 -8.07
N ASP A 62 -4.18 -18.41 -8.01
CA ASP A 62 -4.74 -19.21 -9.10
C ASP A 62 -4.96 -18.36 -10.36
N ALA A 63 -5.19 -17.04 -10.19
CA ALA A 63 -5.27 -16.07 -11.28
C ALA A 63 -3.90 -15.55 -11.76
N GLY A 64 -2.79 -15.98 -11.16
CA GLY A 64 -1.43 -15.56 -11.51
C GLY A 64 -1.01 -14.21 -10.89
N CYS A 65 -1.77 -13.65 -9.96
CA CYS A 65 -1.38 -12.46 -9.19
C CYS A 65 -0.51 -12.82 -7.98
N ILE A 66 0.14 -11.81 -7.39
CA ILE A 66 0.92 -11.92 -6.15
C ILE A 66 0.05 -11.39 -4.99
N PRO A 67 -0.57 -12.24 -4.15
CA PRO A 67 -1.31 -11.79 -2.98
C PRO A 67 -0.36 -11.23 -1.92
N VAL A 68 -0.74 -10.09 -1.34
CA VAL A 68 -0.02 -9.42 -0.27
C VAL A 68 -0.96 -9.22 0.92
N PRO A 69 -1.21 -10.25 1.74
CA PRO A 69 -2.11 -10.13 2.88
C PRO A 69 -1.55 -9.19 3.95
N HIS A 70 -2.44 -8.41 4.55
CA HIS A 70 -2.10 -7.57 5.70
C HIS A 70 -2.01 -8.43 6.95
N LEU A 71 -0.96 -8.23 7.73
CA LEU A 71 -0.78 -8.75 9.07
C LEU A 71 -0.81 -7.57 10.06
N ALA A 72 -1.93 -7.43 10.74
CA ALA A 72 -2.14 -6.38 11.73
C ALA A 72 -1.76 -6.89 13.14
N ALA A 73 -0.55 -6.55 13.58
CA ALA A 73 0.06 -7.03 14.83
C ALA A 73 -0.88 -7.00 16.03
N ARG A 74 -1.50 -5.86 16.30
CA ARG A 74 -2.35 -5.62 17.47
C ARG A 74 -3.69 -6.37 17.44
N ARG A 75 -4.03 -7.03 16.33
CA ARG A 75 -5.21 -7.91 16.21
C ARG A 75 -4.89 -9.39 16.40
N ILE A 76 -3.61 -9.75 16.54
CA ILE A 76 -3.19 -11.13 16.68
C ILE A 76 -3.21 -11.51 18.15
N ALA A 77 -4.04 -12.50 18.49
CA ALA A 77 -4.36 -12.86 19.87
C ALA A 77 -3.21 -13.59 20.60
N SER A 78 -2.35 -14.30 19.87
CA SER A 78 -1.26 -15.08 20.47
C SER A 78 -0.18 -15.44 19.46
N TRP A 79 0.97 -15.91 19.95
CA TRP A 79 2.04 -16.49 19.13
C TRP A 79 1.57 -17.66 18.27
N THR A 80 0.76 -18.56 18.84
CA THR A 80 0.19 -19.70 18.09
C THR A 80 -0.74 -19.23 16.99
N ALA A 81 -1.56 -18.19 17.24
CA ALA A 81 -2.43 -17.62 16.21
C ALA A 81 -1.63 -16.99 15.07
N LEU A 82 -0.53 -16.29 15.39
CA LEU A 82 0.40 -15.74 14.39
C LEU A 82 0.98 -16.83 13.50
N GLU A 83 1.56 -17.86 14.13
CA GLU A 83 2.22 -18.97 13.45
C GLU A 83 1.24 -19.72 12.55
N GLN A 84 0.04 -20.03 13.05
CA GLN A 84 -1.02 -20.68 12.26
C GLN A 84 -1.44 -19.81 11.07
N ARG A 85 -1.65 -18.51 11.28
CA ARG A 85 -2.06 -17.60 10.21
C ARG A 85 -1.00 -17.50 9.11
N ILE A 86 0.27 -17.31 9.49
CA ILE A 86 1.39 -17.24 8.54
C ILE A 86 1.54 -18.58 7.81
N GLY A 87 1.59 -19.69 8.54
CA GLY A 87 1.80 -21.02 7.98
C GLY A 87 0.73 -21.37 6.95
N ARG A 88 -0.55 -21.14 7.26
CA ARG A 88 -1.64 -21.38 6.32
C ARG A 88 -1.55 -20.52 5.06
N LEU A 89 -1.22 -19.23 5.20
CA LEU A 89 -1.05 -18.35 4.04
C LEU A 89 0.12 -18.80 3.15
N ALA A 90 1.24 -19.20 3.75
CA ALA A 90 2.42 -19.66 3.02
C ALA A 90 2.19 -21.03 2.37
N GLU A 91 1.70 -22.02 3.13
CA GLU A 91 1.60 -23.41 2.70
C GLU A 91 0.37 -23.67 1.81
N GLU A 92 -0.79 -23.10 2.14
CA GLU A 92 -2.03 -23.36 1.40
C GLU A 92 -2.29 -22.36 0.27
N ALA A 93 -1.70 -21.16 0.34
CA ALA A 93 -1.88 -20.09 -0.65
C ALA A 93 -0.56 -19.56 -1.24
N GLY A 94 0.57 -20.24 -0.99
CA GLY A 94 1.86 -19.90 -1.58
C GLY A 94 2.35 -18.48 -1.28
N VAL A 95 1.84 -17.80 -0.25
CA VAL A 95 2.16 -16.40 0.05
C VAL A 95 3.64 -16.26 0.40
N THR A 96 4.34 -15.38 -0.31
CA THR A 96 5.76 -15.04 -0.08
C THR A 96 5.97 -13.55 0.18
N ASP A 97 4.89 -12.75 0.12
CA ASP A 97 4.89 -11.30 0.20
C ASP A 97 3.75 -10.85 1.13
N VAL A 98 4.00 -9.99 2.12
CA VAL A 98 2.98 -9.53 3.09
C VAL A 98 3.13 -8.04 3.41
N LEU A 99 2.06 -7.40 3.89
CA LEU A 99 2.12 -6.08 4.52
C LEU A 99 2.04 -6.22 6.03
N VAL A 100 3.09 -5.81 6.75
CA VAL A 100 3.14 -5.85 8.21
C VAL A 100 2.84 -4.47 8.79
N ILE A 101 1.78 -4.36 9.58
CA ILE A 101 1.32 -3.12 10.20
C ILE A 101 0.99 -3.33 11.67
N ALA A 102 1.02 -2.25 12.46
CA ALA A 102 0.60 -2.31 13.86
C ALA A 102 -0.90 -2.63 13.97
N GLY A 103 -1.74 -2.00 13.14
CA GLY A 103 -3.20 -2.11 13.22
C GLY A 103 -3.84 -1.03 14.09
N GLY A 104 -5.02 -0.55 13.68
CA GLY A 104 -5.68 0.63 14.28
C GLY A 104 -6.50 0.37 15.55
N VAL A 105 -6.39 -0.80 16.19
CA VAL A 105 -7.12 -1.09 17.44
C VAL A 105 -6.41 -0.46 18.63
N LYS A 106 -7.14 0.17 19.57
CA LYS A 106 -6.54 0.92 20.69
C LYS A 106 -5.79 0.07 21.70
N SER A 107 -6.22 -1.17 21.90
CA SER A 107 -5.59 -2.13 22.81
C SER A 107 -5.25 -3.37 22.00
N PRO A 108 -4.00 -3.86 22.06
CA PRO A 108 -3.64 -5.14 21.47
C PRO A 108 -4.53 -6.26 22.02
N THR A 109 -4.98 -7.16 21.15
CA THR A 109 -5.72 -8.37 21.55
C THR A 109 -4.81 -9.45 22.14
N GLY A 110 -3.51 -9.32 21.93
CA GLY A 110 -2.49 -10.28 22.32
C GLY A 110 -1.14 -9.59 22.57
N PRO A 111 -0.02 -10.32 22.43
CA PRO A 111 1.28 -9.85 22.91
C PRO A 111 2.00 -8.85 21.98
N PHE A 112 1.40 -8.50 20.82
CA PHE A 112 2.06 -7.68 19.79
C PHE A 112 1.50 -6.26 19.79
N GLU A 113 2.35 -5.28 20.12
CA GLU A 113 2.01 -3.85 20.17
C GLU A 113 2.36 -3.13 18.86
N SER A 114 3.35 -3.62 18.13
CA SER A 114 3.93 -2.95 16.97
C SER A 114 4.15 -3.89 15.79
N SER A 115 4.33 -3.31 14.59
CA SER A 115 4.75 -4.11 13.42
C SER A 115 6.13 -4.74 13.61
N MET A 116 7.00 -4.12 14.41
CA MET A 116 8.33 -4.69 14.69
C MET A 116 8.21 -6.00 15.45
N ASP A 117 7.25 -6.13 16.35
CA ASP A 117 7.10 -7.35 17.15
C ASP A 117 6.81 -8.57 16.26
N LEU A 118 6.11 -8.38 15.13
CA LEU A 118 5.92 -9.43 14.13
C LEU A 118 7.18 -9.72 13.31
N LEU A 119 7.88 -8.66 12.88
CA LEU A 119 9.10 -8.77 12.10
C LEU A 119 10.19 -9.54 12.87
N GLU A 120 10.31 -9.28 14.18
CA GLU A 120 11.32 -9.88 15.06
C GLU A 120 11.05 -11.35 15.43
N THR A 121 9.86 -11.88 15.13
CA THR A 121 9.52 -13.26 15.51
C THR A 121 10.33 -14.34 14.80
N GLY A 122 10.91 -14.03 13.63
CA GLY A 122 11.50 -15.01 12.73
C GLY A 122 10.50 -15.94 12.03
N LEU A 123 9.20 -15.83 12.32
CA LEU A 123 8.17 -16.70 11.72
C LEU A 123 8.00 -16.44 10.22
N LEU A 124 8.08 -15.18 9.79
CA LEU A 124 7.97 -14.81 8.38
C LEU A 124 9.04 -15.52 7.55
N ASP A 125 10.30 -15.46 7.99
CA ASP A 125 11.43 -16.13 7.36
C ASP A 125 11.29 -17.66 7.39
N ARG A 126 10.89 -18.21 8.55
CA ARG A 126 10.67 -19.66 8.72
C ARG A 126 9.66 -20.25 7.72
N PHE A 127 8.65 -19.46 7.33
CA PHE A 127 7.63 -19.87 6.35
C PHE A 127 7.92 -19.37 4.92
N GLY A 128 9.12 -18.85 4.65
CA GLY A 128 9.56 -18.46 3.30
C GLY A 128 8.97 -17.14 2.79
N ILE A 129 8.48 -16.28 3.68
CA ILE A 129 8.01 -14.94 3.33
C ILE A 129 9.22 -14.00 3.29
N THR A 130 9.60 -13.57 2.09
CA THR A 130 10.86 -12.84 1.83
C THR A 130 10.64 -11.40 1.38
N ASP A 131 9.46 -11.05 0.89
CA ASP A 131 9.08 -9.67 0.55
C ASP A 131 8.16 -9.10 1.64
N LEU A 132 8.50 -7.94 2.18
CA LEU A 132 7.75 -7.33 3.27
C LEU A 132 7.44 -5.86 2.95
N ALA A 133 6.16 -5.53 2.90
CA ALA A 133 5.72 -4.16 2.95
C ALA A 133 5.56 -3.67 4.39
N ILE A 134 5.85 -2.40 4.61
CA ILE A 134 5.65 -1.67 5.88
C ILE A 134 4.90 -0.35 5.60
N ALA A 135 4.12 0.13 6.55
CA ALA A 135 3.38 1.40 6.38
C ALA A 135 4.30 2.63 6.39
N GLY A 136 3.99 3.59 5.52
CA GLY A 136 4.56 4.95 5.49
C GLY A 136 3.46 6.03 5.59
N HIS A 137 3.81 7.17 6.19
CA HIS A 137 2.85 8.25 6.49
C HIS A 137 3.41 9.62 6.07
N PRO A 138 3.35 9.98 4.77
CA PRO A 138 3.90 11.24 4.28
C PRO A 138 3.28 12.49 4.93
N GLU A 139 2.02 12.40 5.36
CA GLU A 139 1.29 13.48 6.01
C GLU A 139 1.25 13.36 7.54
N GLY A 140 1.99 12.41 8.11
CA GLY A 140 1.94 12.05 9.53
C GLY A 140 0.74 11.16 9.88
N SER A 141 0.52 10.97 11.18
CA SER A 141 -0.58 10.19 11.74
C SER A 141 -1.11 10.86 13.02
N PRO A 142 -2.42 10.84 13.29
CA PRO A 142 -2.94 11.30 14.57
C PRO A 142 -2.54 10.39 15.75
N ASP A 143 -2.13 9.15 15.46
CA ASP A 143 -1.85 8.14 16.50
C ASP A 143 -0.43 8.24 17.09
N PHE A 144 0.50 8.92 16.41
CA PHE A 144 1.90 9.01 16.84
C PHE A 144 2.60 10.26 16.29
N SER A 145 3.65 10.70 16.99
CA SER A 145 4.47 11.83 16.55
C SER A 145 5.43 11.44 15.43
N GLU A 146 5.94 12.45 14.71
CA GLU A 146 6.98 12.28 13.68
C GLU A 146 8.23 11.59 14.24
N ALA A 147 8.64 11.93 15.47
CA ALA A 147 9.78 11.29 16.13
C ALA A 147 9.58 9.78 16.34
N ILE A 148 8.36 9.35 16.70
CA ILE A 148 8.01 7.92 16.83
C ILE A 148 8.02 7.25 15.45
N ALA A 149 7.45 7.89 14.43
CA ALA A 149 7.44 7.38 13.07
C ALA A 149 8.87 7.17 12.53
N MET A 150 9.74 8.15 12.75
CA MET A 150 11.14 8.11 12.32
C MET A 150 11.93 7.02 13.05
N LYS A 151 11.76 6.91 14.37
CA LYS A 151 12.37 5.81 15.15
C LYS A 151 11.95 4.45 14.60
N ALA A 152 10.66 4.26 14.31
CA ALA A 152 10.16 3.00 13.76
C ALA A 152 10.72 2.71 12.36
N LEU A 153 10.92 3.71 11.50
CA LEU A 153 11.55 3.53 10.20
C LEU A 153 13.03 3.17 10.31
N HIS A 154 13.77 3.78 11.25
CA HIS A 154 15.17 3.38 11.52
C HIS A 154 15.27 1.93 12.00
N GLN A 155 14.40 1.50 12.92
CA GLN A 155 14.36 0.10 13.36
C GLN A 155 14.07 -0.87 12.21
N LYS A 156 13.18 -0.50 11.29
CA LYS A 156 12.87 -1.32 10.10
C LYS A 156 14.04 -1.35 9.11
N ARG A 157 14.77 -0.25 8.95
CA ARG A 157 16.01 -0.23 8.16
C ARG A 157 17.07 -1.16 8.76
N GLU A 158 17.31 -1.05 10.06
CA GLU A 158 18.27 -1.91 10.78
C GLU A 158 17.87 -3.39 10.67
N PHE A 159 16.57 -3.71 10.74
CA PHE A 159 16.06 -5.04 10.46
C PHE A 159 16.40 -5.52 9.05
N ALA A 160 16.21 -4.68 8.03
CA ALA A 160 16.55 -5.01 6.64
C ALA A 160 18.07 -5.19 6.43
N GLU A 161 18.92 -4.45 7.15
CA GLU A 161 20.38 -4.55 7.04
C GLU A 161 20.95 -5.84 7.64
N ARG A 162 20.25 -6.44 8.60
CA ARG A 162 20.70 -7.65 9.32
C ARG A 162 19.95 -8.93 8.92
N THR A 163 19.08 -8.87 7.92
CA THR A 163 18.28 -10.00 7.42
C THR A 163 18.26 -10.00 5.89
N ASP A 164 17.81 -11.10 5.27
CA ASP A 164 17.65 -11.18 3.82
C ASP A 164 16.26 -10.67 3.34
N ALA A 165 15.50 -10.01 4.23
CA ALA A 165 14.15 -9.54 3.94
C ALA A 165 14.17 -8.33 2.98
N ARG A 166 13.38 -8.41 1.91
CA ARG A 166 13.21 -7.30 0.96
C ARG A 166 12.10 -6.37 1.44
N LEU A 167 12.50 -5.29 2.10
CA LEU A 167 11.55 -4.29 2.58
C LEU A 167 11.13 -3.32 1.47
N ARG A 168 9.86 -2.89 1.55
CA ARG A 168 9.33 -1.73 0.86
C ARG A 168 8.37 -0.95 1.75
N ILE A 169 8.35 0.37 1.60
CA ILE A 169 7.37 1.22 2.26
C ILE A 169 6.16 1.35 1.33
N VAL A 170 4.96 1.14 1.86
CA VAL A 170 3.69 1.46 1.19
C VAL A 170 3.05 2.59 1.97
N THR A 171 2.83 3.73 1.32
CA THR A 171 2.25 4.88 2.00
C THR A 171 0.73 4.75 2.09
N GLN A 172 0.14 5.40 3.09
CA GLN A 172 -1.27 5.76 3.01
C GLN A 172 -1.53 6.60 1.75
N PHE A 173 -2.74 6.55 1.18
CA PHE A 173 -3.10 7.47 0.10
C PHE A 173 -3.10 8.93 0.57
N GLY A 174 -2.82 9.84 -0.34
CA GLY A 174 -2.87 11.27 -0.08
C GLY A 174 -3.29 12.07 -1.31
N PHE A 175 -3.39 13.38 -1.14
CA PHE A 175 -3.73 14.31 -2.22
C PHE A 175 -2.68 15.42 -2.40
N ASP A 176 -1.60 15.40 -1.60
CA ASP A 176 -0.51 16.38 -1.60
C ASP A 176 0.76 15.77 -2.19
N ALA A 177 0.95 15.94 -3.51
CA ALA A 177 2.10 15.39 -4.22
C ALA A 177 3.42 16.01 -3.74
N GLU A 178 3.43 17.32 -3.48
CA GLU A 178 4.62 18.04 -3.02
C GLU A 178 5.08 17.56 -1.65
N LYS A 179 4.17 17.39 -0.69
CA LYS A 179 4.52 16.80 0.61
C LYS A 179 4.99 15.36 0.49
N THR A 180 4.38 14.58 -0.40
CA THR A 180 4.80 13.18 -0.61
C THR A 180 6.24 13.10 -1.14
N LEU A 181 6.58 13.97 -2.09
CA LEU A 181 7.94 14.09 -2.63
C LEU A 181 8.93 14.56 -1.57
N ALA A 182 8.62 15.64 -0.86
CA ALA A 182 9.49 16.17 0.20
C ALA A 182 9.73 15.14 1.32
N TRP A 183 8.71 14.35 1.67
CA TRP A 183 8.83 13.26 2.62
C TRP A 183 9.77 12.15 2.11
N ALA A 184 9.60 11.73 0.86
CA ALA A 184 10.45 10.71 0.24
C ALA A 184 11.93 11.15 0.16
N GLU A 185 12.19 12.41 -0.22
CA GLU A 185 13.53 13.00 -0.22
C GLU A 185 14.11 13.10 1.19
N GLY A 186 13.28 13.47 2.18
CA GLY A 186 13.65 13.50 3.58
C GLY A 186 14.14 12.14 4.07
N LEU A 187 13.44 11.05 3.73
CA LEU A 187 13.88 9.69 4.08
C LEU A 187 15.23 9.35 3.45
N GLN A 188 15.44 9.69 2.17
CA GLN A 188 16.70 9.46 1.50
C GLN A 188 17.86 10.23 2.17
N ASN A 189 17.65 11.51 2.51
CA ASN A 189 18.63 12.35 3.19
C ASN A 189 19.00 11.84 4.59
N LEU A 190 18.08 11.12 5.24
CA LEU A 190 18.30 10.46 6.54
C LEU A 190 18.91 9.05 6.42
N GLY A 191 19.26 8.63 5.19
CA GLY A 191 19.85 7.32 4.93
C GLY A 191 18.85 6.16 5.10
N ILE A 192 17.56 6.41 4.91
CA ILE A 192 16.52 5.36 4.86
C ILE A 192 16.32 4.98 3.39
N GLY A 193 17.16 4.07 2.89
CA GLY A 193 17.18 3.65 1.48
C GLY A 193 16.13 2.62 1.08
N ILE A 194 14.98 2.56 1.77
CA ILE A 194 13.94 1.57 1.50
C ILE A 194 13.06 2.03 0.32
N PRO A 195 12.80 1.19 -0.71
CA PRO A 195 11.92 1.54 -1.81
C PRO A 195 10.51 1.94 -1.35
N ILE A 196 9.91 2.92 -2.01
CA ILE A 196 8.61 3.51 -1.68
C ILE A 196 7.60 3.20 -2.79
N HIS A 197 6.45 2.67 -2.38
CA HIS A 197 5.24 2.51 -3.15
C HIS A 197 4.25 3.58 -2.67
N ILE A 198 4.01 4.60 -3.50
CA ILE A 198 3.16 5.72 -3.10
C ILE A 198 1.67 5.34 -3.18
N GLY A 199 0.96 5.51 -2.08
CA GLY A 199 -0.49 5.33 -2.00
C GLY A 199 -1.23 6.37 -2.83
N ALA A 200 -2.08 5.93 -3.75
CA ALA A 200 -2.91 6.80 -4.58
C ALA A 200 -4.37 6.33 -4.56
N ALA A 201 -5.30 7.27 -4.43
CA ALA A 201 -6.72 6.97 -4.61
C ALA A 201 -7.01 6.70 -6.10
N GLY A 202 -7.74 5.62 -6.39
CA GLY A 202 -8.26 5.33 -7.72
C GLY A 202 -9.43 6.25 -8.12
N PRO A 203 -9.92 6.15 -9.38
CA PRO A 203 -11.03 6.97 -9.85
C PRO A 203 -12.31 6.72 -9.03
N ALA A 204 -12.80 7.75 -8.34
CA ALA A 204 -13.93 7.63 -7.43
C ALA A 204 -14.75 8.92 -7.33
N LYS A 205 -15.92 8.84 -6.67
CA LYS A 205 -16.68 10.05 -6.29
C LYS A 205 -15.91 10.80 -5.21
N ILE A 206 -15.86 12.13 -5.29
CA ILE A 206 -15.19 12.97 -4.28
C ILE A 206 -15.77 12.73 -2.88
N THR A 207 -17.09 12.53 -2.77
CA THR A 207 -17.74 12.20 -1.49
C THR A 207 -17.24 10.89 -0.87
N THR A 208 -16.96 9.88 -1.71
CA THR A 208 -16.35 8.62 -1.28
C THR A 208 -14.93 8.86 -0.75
N LEU A 209 -14.14 9.67 -1.45
CA LEU A 209 -12.76 9.99 -1.05
C LEU A 209 -12.70 10.80 0.24
N ILE A 210 -13.59 11.78 0.42
CA ILE A 210 -13.70 12.54 1.68
C ILE A 210 -14.03 11.60 2.85
N LYS A 211 -15.02 10.71 2.65
CA LYS A 211 -15.41 9.74 3.69
C LYS A 211 -14.23 8.86 4.12
N TYR A 212 -13.51 8.27 3.16
CA TYR A 212 -12.37 7.41 3.49
C TYR A 212 -11.17 8.20 4.00
N GLY A 213 -10.90 9.38 3.46
CA GLY A 213 -9.79 10.23 3.90
C GLY A 213 -9.92 10.64 5.36
N SER A 214 -11.14 10.96 5.82
CA SER A 214 -11.41 11.24 7.24
C SER A 214 -11.19 10.03 8.14
N LEU A 215 -11.57 8.82 7.70
CA LEU A 215 -11.35 7.58 8.46
C LEU A 215 -9.88 7.19 8.53
N CYS A 216 -9.11 7.51 7.50
CA CYS A 216 -7.69 7.17 7.38
C CYS A 216 -6.75 8.25 7.95
N GLY A 217 -7.30 9.34 8.50
CA GLY A 217 -6.51 10.39 9.16
C GLY A 217 -5.72 11.30 8.22
N ILE A 218 -6.02 11.31 6.91
CA ILE A 218 -5.31 12.14 5.91
C ILE A 218 -5.97 13.52 5.75
N GLY A 219 -6.48 14.07 6.84
CA GLY A 219 -7.22 15.35 6.83
C GLY A 219 -6.41 16.53 6.30
N ASN A 220 -5.08 16.45 6.40
CA ASN A 220 -4.15 17.51 6.01
C ASN A 220 -4.22 17.80 4.50
N SER A 221 -4.39 16.79 3.64
CA SER A 221 -4.52 16.95 2.19
C SER A 221 -5.96 16.95 1.66
N LEU A 222 -6.97 16.67 2.49
CA LEU A 222 -8.38 16.78 2.07
C LEU A 222 -8.76 18.18 1.56
N SER A 223 -8.11 19.22 2.08
CA SER A 223 -8.32 20.60 1.59
C SER A 223 -7.86 20.80 0.14
N LEU A 224 -6.86 20.05 -0.33
CA LEU A 224 -6.41 20.08 -1.72
C LEU A 224 -7.41 19.38 -2.64
N LEU A 225 -7.95 18.24 -2.19
CA LEU A 225 -9.03 17.55 -2.88
C LEU A 225 -10.25 18.47 -3.09
N THR A 226 -10.65 19.22 -2.06
CA THR A 226 -11.81 20.13 -2.15
C THR A 226 -11.53 21.33 -3.06
N ARG A 227 -10.32 21.91 -3.04
CA ARG A 227 -9.91 23.00 -3.96
C ARG A 227 -10.00 22.57 -5.43
N HIS A 228 -9.56 21.37 -5.77
CA HIS A 228 -9.68 20.84 -7.13
C HIS A 228 -11.12 20.50 -7.54
N SER A 229 -12.02 20.27 -6.56
CA SER A 229 -13.44 20.00 -6.80
C SER A 229 -14.32 21.24 -6.95
N GLY A 230 -13.75 22.45 -6.83
CA GLY A 230 -14.50 23.72 -6.81
C GLY A 230 -15.31 24.04 -8.07
N ASN A 231 -15.17 23.26 -9.14
CA ASN A 231 -16.04 23.33 -10.31
C ASN A 231 -17.19 22.32 -10.19
N PHE A 232 -18.44 22.77 -10.29
CA PHE A 232 -19.62 21.87 -10.29
C PHE A 232 -19.53 20.75 -11.34
N LEU A 233 -18.81 20.97 -12.45
CA LEU A 233 -18.52 19.95 -13.48
C LEU A 233 -17.62 18.81 -12.98
N THR A 234 -16.66 19.08 -12.08
CA THR A 234 -15.76 18.07 -11.50
C THR A 234 -16.46 17.17 -10.46
N LEU A 235 -17.51 17.66 -9.80
CA LEU A 235 -18.36 16.84 -8.94
C LEU A 235 -19.15 15.78 -9.74
N ALA A 236 -19.54 16.11 -10.98
CA ALA A 236 -20.27 15.21 -11.87
C ALA A 236 -19.37 14.16 -12.56
N THR A 237 -18.12 14.52 -12.88
CA THR A 237 -17.16 13.67 -13.62
C THR A 237 -16.28 12.80 -12.72
N GLY A 238 -16.14 13.15 -11.44
CA GLY A 238 -15.39 12.37 -10.45
C GLY A 238 -13.92 12.79 -10.32
N TYR A 239 -13.24 12.23 -9.32
CA TYR A 239 -11.82 12.49 -9.06
C TYR A 239 -10.93 11.76 -10.08
N SER A 240 -9.94 12.47 -10.61
CA SER A 240 -8.86 11.90 -11.43
C SER A 240 -7.60 11.70 -10.58
N PRO A 241 -7.07 10.46 -10.49
CA PRO A 241 -5.81 10.18 -9.77
C PRO A 241 -4.60 10.94 -10.33
N GLU A 242 -4.64 11.34 -11.60
CA GLU A 242 -3.56 12.08 -12.29
C GLU A 242 -3.20 13.40 -11.62
N ILE A 243 -4.14 13.99 -10.85
CA ILE A 243 -3.88 15.22 -10.08
C ILE A 243 -2.77 14.99 -9.04
N PHE A 244 -2.68 13.76 -8.50
CA PHE A 244 -1.68 13.38 -7.50
C PHE A 244 -0.49 12.63 -8.13
N VAL A 245 -0.75 11.68 -9.03
CA VAL A 245 0.30 10.81 -9.59
C VAL A 245 1.19 11.53 -10.59
N ALA A 246 0.62 12.29 -11.52
CA ALA A 246 1.39 12.87 -12.62
C ALA A 246 2.45 13.90 -12.17
N PRO A 247 2.21 14.75 -11.14
CA PRO A 247 3.27 15.59 -10.57
C PRO A 247 4.43 14.79 -9.99
N ILE A 248 4.17 13.63 -9.36
CA ILE A 248 5.21 12.79 -8.76
C ILE A 248 6.10 12.17 -9.84
N GLU A 249 5.52 11.71 -10.94
CA GLU A 249 6.28 11.11 -12.03
C GLU A 249 7.05 12.13 -12.86
N ARG A 250 6.48 13.34 -13.04
CA ARG A 250 7.18 14.45 -13.69
C ARG A 250 8.25 15.08 -12.81
N TYR A 251 8.18 14.84 -11.50
CA TYR A 251 9.21 15.34 -10.61
C TYR A 251 10.55 14.77 -11.07
N PRO A 252 11.59 15.59 -11.27
CA PRO A 252 12.91 15.11 -11.57
C PRO A 252 13.41 14.38 -10.32
N LEU A 253 13.00 13.12 -10.20
CA LEU A 253 13.56 12.17 -9.28
C LEU A 253 15.07 12.25 -9.49
N ALA A 254 15.83 12.56 -8.43
CA ALA A 254 17.26 12.32 -8.47
C ALA A 254 17.48 10.91 -9.06
N LYS A 255 18.61 10.64 -9.71
CA LYS A 255 18.90 9.33 -10.34
C LYS A 255 18.71 8.10 -9.42
N GLN A 256 18.38 8.31 -8.15
CA GLN A 256 18.16 7.33 -7.09
C GLN A 256 16.89 7.62 -6.26
N SER A 257 15.79 8.12 -6.84
CA SER A 257 14.55 8.23 -6.05
C SER A 257 14.13 6.88 -5.50
N LEU A 258 13.66 6.89 -4.25
CA LEU A 258 13.12 5.72 -3.59
C LEU A 258 11.73 5.35 -4.14
N ILE A 259 11.01 6.29 -4.76
CA ILE A 259 9.68 6.04 -5.32
C ILE A 259 9.83 5.15 -6.56
N SER A 260 9.27 3.96 -6.48
CA SER A 260 9.39 2.93 -7.53
C SER A 260 8.06 2.44 -8.08
N HIS A 261 6.96 2.64 -7.34
CA HIS A 261 5.64 2.14 -7.71
C HIS A 261 4.54 3.08 -7.22
N ILE A 262 3.36 2.96 -7.84
CA ILE A 262 2.11 3.41 -7.24
C ILE A 262 1.37 2.23 -6.60
N HIS A 263 0.73 2.48 -5.47
CA HIS A 263 -0.14 1.55 -4.76
C HIS A 263 -1.56 2.11 -4.71
N VAL A 264 -2.47 1.46 -5.43
CA VAL A 264 -3.79 2.03 -5.72
C VAL A 264 -4.86 1.52 -4.77
N PHE A 265 -5.52 2.45 -4.11
CA PHE A 265 -6.73 2.22 -3.33
C PHE A 265 -7.96 2.45 -4.23
N PRO A 266 -8.68 1.41 -4.68
CA PRO A 266 -9.59 1.57 -5.81
C PRO A 266 -10.77 2.50 -5.56
N PHE A 267 -11.32 2.51 -4.34
CA PHE A 267 -12.48 3.26 -3.80
C PHE A 267 -13.76 3.38 -4.66
N GLY A 268 -13.66 3.70 -5.95
CA GLY A 268 -14.72 3.65 -6.96
C GLY A 268 -14.88 2.29 -7.65
N GLY A 269 -14.10 1.28 -7.25
CA GLY A 269 -14.22 -0.11 -7.70
C GLY A 269 -13.03 -0.59 -8.55
N LEU A 270 -12.86 -1.92 -8.58
CA LEU A 270 -11.74 -2.58 -9.25
C LEU A 270 -11.72 -2.29 -10.75
N ASP A 271 -12.87 -2.33 -11.43
CA ASP A 271 -12.96 -2.12 -12.88
C ASP A 271 -12.45 -0.74 -13.31
N LYS A 272 -12.83 0.30 -12.57
CA LYS A 272 -12.44 1.69 -12.87
C LYS A 272 -10.96 1.92 -12.62
N ALA A 273 -10.46 1.43 -11.48
CA ALA A 273 -9.03 1.48 -11.18
C ALA A 273 -8.24 0.72 -12.24
N SER A 274 -8.75 -0.45 -12.66
CA SER A 274 -8.11 -1.27 -13.68
C SER A 274 -8.07 -0.60 -15.05
N ALA A 275 -9.21 -0.09 -15.52
CA ALA A 275 -9.27 0.61 -16.80
C ALA A 275 -8.34 1.84 -16.83
N TRP A 276 -8.28 2.59 -15.72
CA TRP A 276 -7.41 3.76 -15.60
C TRP A 276 -5.93 3.39 -15.74
N LEU A 277 -5.46 2.41 -14.97
CA LEU A 277 -4.04 2.04 -14.96
C LEU A 277 -3.60 1.35 -16.26
N ARG A 278 -4.49 0.60 -16.91
CA ARG A 278 -4.26 0.08 -18.27
C ARG A 278 -4.09 1.21 -19.28
N LYS A 279 -4.96 2.21 -19.22
CA LYS A 279 -4.89 3.39 -20.11
C LYS A 279 -3.59 4.18 -19.89
N ARG A 280 -3.10 4.21 -18.65
CA ARG A 280 -1.87 4.90 -18.26
C ARG A 280 -0.60 4.13 -18.67
N GLY A 281 -0.69 2.82 -18.85
CA GLY A 281 0.47 1.94 -19.08
C GLY A 281 1.22 1.58 -17.80
N SER A 282 0.58 1.67 -16.63
CA SER A 282 1.16 1.18 -15.35
C SER A 282 1.17 -0.34 -15.25
N TRP A 283 0.39 -0.98 -16.11
CA TRP A 283 0.51 -2.35 -16.53
C TRP A 283 0.16 -2.49 -18.00
#